data_AF-A0A926ULE1-F1
#
_entry.id   AF-A0A926ULE1-F1
#
_cell.length_a   1.000
_cell.length_b   1.000
_cell.length_c   1.000
_cell.angle_alpha   90.00
_cell.angle_beta   90.00
_cell.angle_gamma   90.00
#
_symmetry.space_group_name_H-M   'P 1'
#
loop_
_entity.id
_entity.type
_entity.pdbx_description
1 polymer ?
#
loop_
_entity_poly.entity_id
_entity_poly.type
_entity_poly.pdbx_seq_one_letter_code
_entity_poly.pdbx_strand_id
1 'polypeptide(L)' 'MLNWLNRDEIDDPQVVTKKNVAVKWCKYASDYMLKHNGKPWVYVLIPRDAIAQNMILKGLGDRFGCL' A
#
# COMPACT_ATOMS: atom_id res chain seq x y z
N MET A 1 14.99 18.58 -1.30
CA MET A 1 14.13 18.80 -0.11
C MET A 1 13.21 17.59 -0.02
N LEU A 2 13.27 16.79 1.05
CA LEU A 2 12.36 15.64 1.22
C LEU A 2 10.96 16.20 1.54
N ASN A 3 10.10 16.28 0.53
CA ASN A 3 8.67 16.52 0.73
C ASN A 3 8.00 15.19 1.10
N TRP A 4 7.02 15.26 1.99
CA TRP A 4 6.22 14.12 2.37
C TRP A 4 5.15 13.89 1.31
N LEU A 5 4.88 12.63 0.95
CA LEU A 5 3.91 12.28 -0.10
C LEU A 5 2.53 12.89 0.20
N ASN A 6 2.19 13.95 -0.52
CA ASN A 6 0.87 14.57 -0.46
C ASN A 6 -0.09 13.87 -1.41
N ARG A 7 -1.41 14.06 -1.25
CA ARG A 7 -2.42 13.40 -2.11
C ARG A 7 -2.15 13.62 -3.60
N ASP A 8 -1.79 14.84 -3.97
CA ASP A 8 -1.58 15.26 -5.35
C ASP A 8 -0.33 14.62 -5.99
N GLU A 9 0.52 14.00 -5.18
CA GLU A 9 1.77 13.35 -5.60
C GLU A 9 1.62 11.83 -5.73
N ILE A 10 0.44 11.25 -5.42
CA ILE A 10 0.21 9.80 -5.56
C ILE A 10 0.36 9.35 -7.02
N ASP A 11 -0.04 10.21 -7.96
CA ASP A 11 0.04 9.94 -9.39
C ASP A 11 1.41 10.32 -9.99
N ASP A 12 2.36 10.79 -9.17
CA ASP A 12 3.72 11.03 -9.62
C ASP A 12 4.33 9.74 -10.20
N PRO A 13 4.96 9.79 -11.39
CA PRO A 13 5.50 8.60 -12.04
C PRO A 13 6.47 7.78 -11.17
N GLN A 14 7.25 8.42 -10.30
CA GLN A 14 8.15 7.72 -9.40
C GLN A 14 7.38 7.00 -8.28
N VAL A 15 6.31 7.61 -7.78
CA VAL A 15 5.44 7.03 -6.75
C VAL A 15 4.67 5.83 -7.33
N VAL A 16 4.11 5.98 -8.53
CA VAL A 16 3.44 4.89 -9.25
C VAL A 16 4.40 3.75 -9.55
N THR A 17 5.64 4.04 -9.97
CA THR A 17 6.66 3.01 -10.22
C THR A 17 6.98 2.22 -8.95
N LYS A 18 7.18 2.92 -7.82
CA LYS A 18 7.42 2.27 -6.52
C LYS A 18 6.20 1.45 -6.06
N LYS A 19 4.99 1.97 -6.24
CA LYS A 19 3.73 1.26 -5.97
C LYS A 19 3.68 -0.06 -6.71
N ASN A 20 3.95 -0.06 -8.01
CA ASN A 20 3.88 -1.26 -8.85
C ASN A 20 4.90 -2.33 -8.41
N VAL A 21 6.11 -1.92 -8.04
CA VAL A 21 7.12 -2.82 -7.50
C VAL A 21 6.67 -3.42 -6.17
N ALA A 22 6.10 -2.61 -5.28
CA ALA A 22 5.61 -3.08 -3.98
C ALA A 22 4.44 -4.08 -4.13
N VAL A 23 3.46 -3.81 -5.01
CA VAL A 23 2.36 -4.73 -5.31
C VAL A 23 2.89 -6.07 -5.83
N LYS A 24 3.86 -6.03 -6.76
CA LYS A 24 4.49 -7.24 -7.29
C LYS A 24 5.21 -8.04 -6.20
N TRP A 25 5.85 -7.36 -5.25
CA TRP A 25 6.46 -8.02 -4.10
C TRP A 25 5.43 -8.69 -3.21
N CYS A 26 4.34 -7.99 -2.87
CA CYS A 26 3.26 -8.57 -2.05
C CYS A 26 2.63 -9.79 -2.70
N LYS A 27 2.51 -9.81 -4.04
CA LYS A 27 2.11 -11.01 -4.78
C LYS A 27 3.05 -12.18 -4.50
N TYR A 28 4.37 -12.00 -4.71
CA TYR A 28 5.34 -13.07 -4.49
C TYR A 28 5.40 -13.54 -3.04
N ALA A 29 5.30 -12.62 -2.08
CA ALA A 29 5.26 -12.94 -0.66
C ALA A 29 3.99 -13.72 -0.30
N SER A 30 2.84 -13.34 -0.88
CA SER A 30 1.58 -14.06 -0.72
C SER A 30 1.64 -15.46 -1.30
N ASP A 31 2.15 -15.61 -2.52
CA ASP A 31 2.30 -16.90 -3.20
C ASP A 31 3.15 -17.87 -2.37
N TYR A 32 4.20 -17.37 -1.71
CA TYR A 32 4.99 -18.15 -0.77
C TYR A 32 4.20 -18.47 0.51
N MET A 33 3.65 -17.46 1.18
CA MET A 33 2.94 -17.65 2.45
C MET A 33 1.75 -18.59 2.34
N LEU A 34 0.96 -18.50 1.27
CA LEU A 34 -0.21 -19.36 1.04
C LEU A 34 0.17 -20.84 0.90
N LYS A 35 1.36 -21.14 0.36
CA LYS A 35 1.90 -22.52 0.32
C LYS A 35 2.29 -23.06 1.68
N HIS A 36 2.54 -22.18 2.65
CA HIS A 36 2.99 -22.50 4.00
C HIS A 36 1.90 -22.21 5.06
N ASN A 37 0.62 -22.24 4.67
CA ASN A 37 -0.54 -21.95 5.54
C ASN A 37 -0.47 -20.58 6.25
N GLY A 38 0.29 -19.65 5.68
CA GLY A 38 0.41 -18.28 6.12
C GLY A 38 -0.69 -17.39 5.53
N LYS A 39 -0.69 -16.12 5.95
CA LYS A 39 -1.62 -15.11 5.44
C LYS A 39 -1.04 -14.38 4.22
N PRO A 40 -1.87 -13.97 3.25
CA PRO A 40 -1.43 -13.17 2.13
C PRO A 40 -1.01 -11.77 2.59
N TRP A 41 -0.07 -11.19 1.85
CA TRP A 41 0.40 -9.82 2.02
C TRP A 41 -0.43 -8.87 1.18
N VAL A 42 -0.82 -7.74 1.77
CA VAL A 42 -1.57 -6.69 1.09
C VAL A 42 -0.76 -5.40 1.14
N TYR A 43 -0.66 -4.72 0.02
CA TYR A 43 -0.04 -3.41 -0.07
C TYR A 43 -1.10 -2.31 -0.04
N VAL A 44 -0.85 -1.26 0.76
CA VAL A 44 -1.75 -0.10 0.88
C VAL A 44 -0.91 1.16 0.76
N LEU A 45 -1.24 2.01 -0.22
CA LEU A 45 -0.61 3.32 -0.39
C LEU A 45 -1.53 4.40 0.18
N ILE A 46 -1.18 4.92 1.35
CA ILE A 46 -2.01 5.88 2.08
C ILE A 46 -1.37 7.27 1.97
N PRO A 47 -2.06 8.28 1.41
CA PRO A 47 -1.56 9.64 1.44
C PRO A 47 -1.60 10.19 2.87
N ARG A 48 -0.69 11.13 3.17
CA ARG A 48 -0.56 11.70 4.51
C ARG A 48 -1.87 12.32 5.04
N ASP A 49 -2.62 12.98 4.17
CA ASP A 49 -3.88 13.68 4.51
C ASP A 49 -5.04 12.72 4.83
N ALA A 50 -4.91 11.45 4.48
CA ALA A 50 -5.97 10.46 4.70
C ALA A 50 -5.95 9.84 6.10
N ILE A 51 -4.91 10.07 6.90
CA ILE A 51 -4.79 9.47 8.24
C ILE A 51 -5.37 10.42 9.30
N ALA A 52 -6.41 9.97 9.99
CA ALA A 52 -6.96 10.63 11.18
C ALA A 52 -6.88 9.70 12.41
N GLN A 53 -6.86 10.28 13.62
CA GLN A 53 -6.68 9.52 14.88
C GLN A 53 -7.76 8.45 15.14
N ASN A 54 -8.94 8.59 14.54
CA ASN A 54 -10.07 7.66 14.70
C ASN A 54 -10.14 6.59 13.60
N MET A 55 -9.15 6.48 12.72
CA MET A 55 -9.14 5.47 11.66
C MET A 55 -8.49 4.17 12.10
N ILE A 56 -9.05 3.04 11.66
CA ILE A 56 -8.48 1.70 11.87
C ILE A 56 -7.81 1.20 10.60
N LEU A 57 -6.78 0.36 10.76
CA LEU A 57 -6.00 -0.20 9.65
C LEU A 57 -6.88 -0.90 8.60
N LYS A 58 -7.91 -1.65 9.04
CA LYS A 58 -8.86 -2.29 8.13
C LYS A 58 -9.56 -1.27 7.23
N GLY A 59 -10.07 -0.18 7.81
CA GLY A 59 -10.78 0.85 7.04
C GLY A 59 -9.88 1.60 6.07
N LEU A 60 -8.60 1.78 6.41
CA LEU A 60 -7.59 2.31 5.50
C LEU A 60 -7.27 1.33 4.37
N GLY A 61 -7.17 0.03 4.67
CA GLY A 61 -7.02 -1.02 3.67
C GLY A 61 -8.22 -1.12 2.72
N ASP A 62 -9.44 -1.01 3.23
CA ASP A 62 -10.67 -1.02 2.41
C ASP A 62 -10.74 0.21 1.47
N ARG A 63 -10.16 1.35 1.87
CA ARG A 63 -10.17 2.60 1.09
C ARG A 63 -9.02 2.73 0.09
N PHE A 64 -7.83 2.26 0.44
CA PHE A 64 -6.59 2.50 -0.31
C PHE A 64 -5.85 1.22 -0.74
N GLY A 65 -6.39 0.05 -0.39
CA GLY A 65 -5.79 -1.23 -0.76
C GLY A 65 -5.80 -1.44 -2.27
N CYS A 66 -4.72 -2.01 -2.78
CA CYS A 66 -4.67 -2.56 -4.12
C CYS A 66 -4.67 -4.09 -3.99
N LEU A 67 -5.62 -4.75 -4.66
CA LEU A 67 -5.64 -6.22 -4.80
C LEU A 67 -4.48 -6.70 -5.67
#